data_AF-Q5NXA2-F1
#
_entry.id   AF-Q5NXA2-F1
#
_cell.length_a   1.000
_cell.length_b   1.000
_cell.length_c   1.000
_cell.angle_alpha   90.00
_cell.angle_beta   90.00
_cell.angle_gamma   90.00
#
_symmetry.space_group_name_H-M   'P 1'
#
loop_
_entity.id
_entity.type
_entity.pdbx_description
1 polymer ?
#
loop_
_entity_poly.entity_id
_entity_poly.type
_entity_poly.pdbx_seq_one_letter_code
_entity_poly.pdbx_strand_id
1 'polypeptide(L)'
;MSSVVTFGKFKGRHYAELPYWYLRWMVLEKHTKAELAEQEMQRRMALQSDVLIEPKVLSRLERYHKASWQRTRKPRESFLPWLNRLASAALRTSPIHGGRYALPGFVFVFDEDGVVPKLVDVVQQRQYVP
;
A
#
# COMPACT_ATOMS: atom_id res chain seq x y z
N MET A 1 5.98 19.02 -16.16
CA MET A 1 5.17 20.13 -15.60
C MET A 1 4.81 19.76 -14.17
N SER A 2 5.22 20.56 -13.18
CA SER A 2 4.94 20.26 -11.78
C SER A 2 3.61 20.91 -11.38
N SER A 3 2.56 20.10 -11.22
CA SER A 3 1.25 20.58 -10.78
C SER A 3 1.31 20.96 -9.29
N VAL A 4 0.76 22.13 -8.94
CA VAL A 4 0.65 22.63 -7.57
C VAL A 4 -0.77 22.37 -7.06
N VAL A 5 -0.89 21.95 -5.81
CA VAL A 5 -2.18 21.77 -5.14
C VAL A 5 -2.76 23.13 -4.79
N THR A 6 -3.99 23.41 -5.23
CA THR A 6 -4.65 24.71 -5.01
C THR A 6 -5.71 24.69 -3.90
N PHE A 7 -5.89 23.55 -3.22
CA PHE A 7 -6.98 23.30 -2.27
C PHE A 7 -6.54 22.47 -1.05
N GLY A 8 -7.41 22.42 -0.03
CA GLY A 8 -7.26 21.52 1.12
C GLY A 8 -6.03 21.78 1.98
N LYS A 9 -5.66 20.77 2.78
CA LYS A 9 -4.57 20.82 3.78
C LYS A 9 -3.20 21.11 3.17
N PHE A 10 -2.98 20.73 1.92
CA PHE A 10 -1.67 20.81 1.25
C PHE A 10 -1.60 21.89 0.15
N LYS A 11 -2.47 22.91 0.22
CA LYS A 11 -2.44 24.04 -0.71
C LYS A 11 -1.05 24.67 -0.78
N GLY A 12 -0.58 24.92 -2.01
CA GLY A 12 0.74 25.50 -2.31
C GLY A 12 1.86 24.47 -2.47
N ARG A 13 1.63 23.18 -2.16
CA ARG A 13 2.62 22.12 -2.36
C ARG A 13 2.52 21.47 -3.73
N HIS A 14 3.60 20.82 -4.16
CA HIS A 14 3.58 20.02 -5.39
C HIS A 14 2.91 18.66 -5.17
N TYR A 15 2.26 18.12 -6.20
CA TYR A 15 1.66 16.77 -6.13
C TYR A 15 2.71 15.69 -5.79
N ALA A 16 3.96 15.87 -6.22
CA ALA A 16 5.08 14.99 -5.89
C ALA A 16 5.46 14.97 -4.40
N GLU A 17 5.06 15.97 -3.62
CA GLU A 17 5.36 16.10 -2.19
C GLU A 17 4.21 15.62 -1.30
N LEU A 18 3.06 15.28 -1.90
CA LEU A 18 1.90 14.85 -1.14
C LEU A 18 2.10 13.45 -0.59
N PRO A 19 1.63 13.17 0.63
CA PRO A 19 1.68 11.84 1.19
C PRO A 19 0.75 10.91 0.40
N TYR A 20 1.11 9.62 0.34
CA TYR A 20 0.38 8.62 -0.42
C TYR A 20 -1.11 8.56 -0.03
N TRP A 21 -1.42 8.62 1.26
CA TRP A 21 -2.81 8.58 1.74
C TRP A 21 -3.67 9.72 1.16
N TYR A 22 -3.08 10.91 0.95
CA TYR A 22 -3.82 12.07 0.47
C TYR A 22 -4.13 11.97 -1.02
N LEU A 23 -3.16 11.52 -1.81
CA LEU A 23 -3.37 11.22 -3.23
C LEU A 23 -4.43 10.14 -3.40
N ARG A 24 -4.33 9.07 -2.61
CA ARG A 24 -5.30 7.98 -2.62
C ARG A 24 -6.69 8.43 -2.22
N TRP A 25 -6.82 9.25 -1.17
CA TRP A 25 -8.10 9.85 -0.77
C TRP A 25 -8.71 10.64 -1.92
N MET A 26 -7.93 11.46 -2.63
CA MET A 26 -8.43 12.23 -3.79
C MET A 26 -9.01 11.33 -4.88
N VAL A 27 -8.37 10.18 -5.14
CA VAL A 27 -8.83 9.21 -6.14
C VAL A 27 -10.11 8.51 -5.69
N LEU A 28 -10.14 8.01 -4.44
CA LEU A 28 -11.30 7.29 -3.90
C LEU A 28 -12.54 8.18 -3.80
N GLU A 29 -12.39 9.42 -3.36
CA GLU A 29 -13.49 10.39 -3.26
C GLU A 29 -13.85 11.05 -4.60
N LYS A 30 -13.22 10.63 -5.72
CA LYS A 30 -13.42 11.21 -7.06
C LYS A 30 -13.32 12.74 -7.05
N HIS A 31 -12.32 13.27 -6.35
CA HIS A 31 -12.10 14.70 -6.26
C HIS A 31 -11.92 15.30 -7.66
N THR A 32 -12.20 16.60 -7.85
CA THR A 32 -12.08 17.30 -9.14
C THR A 32 -10.68 17.24 -9.76
N LYS A 33 -9.67 16.87 -8.96
CA LYS A 33 -8.27 16.69 -9.38
C LYS A 33 -7.77 15.24 -9.16
N ALA A 34 -8.68 14.27 -9.07
CA ALA A 34 -8.36 12.86 -8.87
C ALA A 34 -7.42 12.32 -9.96
N GLU A 35 -7.61 12.74 -11.22
CA GLU A 35 -6.76 12.32 -12.33
C GLU A 35 -5.28 12.72 -12.13
N LEU A 36 -5.01 13.93 -11.62
CA LEU A 36 -3.65 14.36 -11.30
C LEU A 36 -3.04 13.54 -10.15
N ALA A 37 -3.87 13.16 -9.17
CA ALA A 37 -3.42 12.32 -8.08
C ALA A 37 -3.13 10.88 -8.54
N GLU A 38 -3.98 10.32 -9.39
CA GLU A 38 -3.80 8.99 -9.98
C GLU A 38 -2.54 8.92 -10.84
N GLN A 39 -2.33 9.91 -11.72
CA GLN A 39 -1.12 10.00 -12.55
C GLN A 39 0.15 10.05 -11.69
N GLU A 40 0.14 10.83 -10.60
CA GLU A 40 1.29 10.92 -9.70
C GLU A 40 1.51 9.61 -8.91
N MET A 41 0.44 8.95 -8.45
CA MET A 41 0.55 7.64 -7.81
C MET A 41 1.13 6.60 -8.78
N GLN A 42 0.62 6.53 -10.01
CA GLN A 42 1.14 5.63 -11.05
C GLN A 42 2.60 5.93 -11.38
N ARG A 43 2.98 7.21 -11.49
CA ARG A 43 4.38 7.63 -11.71
C ARG A 43 5.29 7.15 -10.60
N ARG A 44 4.87 7.25 -9.33
CA ARG A 44 5.64 6.76 -8.17
C ARG A 44 5.81 5.24 -8.20
N MET A 45 4.74 4.51 -8.49
CA MET A 45 4.75 3.04 -8.62
C MET A 45 5.56 2.55 -9.84
N ALA A 46 5.70 3.35 -10.89
CA ALA A 46 6.56 3.02 -12.03
C ALA A 46 8.05 3.23 -11.74
N LEU A 47 8.38 4.20 -10.88
CA LEU A 47 9.78 4.54 -10.54
C LEU A 47 10.31 3.78 -9.33
N GLN A 48 9.43 3.33 -8.44
CA GLN A 48 9.76 2.61 -7.21
C GLN A 48 8.85 1.39 -7.07
N SER A 49 9.31 0.36 -6.36
CA SER A 49 8.44 -0.76 -5.97
C SER A 49 7.14 -0.23 -5.35
N ASP A 50 6.00 -0.79 -5.75
CA ASP A 50 4.65 -0.44 -5.29
C ASP A 50 4.53 -0.24 -3.77
N VAL A 51 5.36 -0.97 -3.02
CA VAL A 51 5.40 -1.00 -1.56
C VAL A 51 6.85 -0.96 -1.10
N LEU A 52 7.14 -0.10 -0.12
CA LEU A 52 8.41 -0.12 0.59
C LEU A 52 8.35 -1.18 1.70
N ILE A 53 9.25 -2.17 1.65
CA ILE A 53 9.37 -3.20 2.69
C ILE A 53 10.78 -3.16 3.26
N GLU A 54 10.91 -2.74 4.51
CA GLU A 54 12.21 -2.70 5.20
C GLU A 54 12.72 -4.13 5.48
N PRO A 55 14.04 -4.39 5.38
CA PRO A 55 14.61 -5.72 5.63
C PRO A 55 14.24 -6.31 7.01
N LYS A 56 14.21 -5.48 8.06
CA LYS A 56 13.81 -5.90 9.41
C LYS A 56 12.34 -6.37 9.45
N VAL A 57 11.46 -5.67 8.74
CA VAL A 57 10.04 -6.04 8.62
C VAL A 57 9.92 -7.33 7.81
N LEU A 58 10.64 -7.44 6.69
CA LEU A 58 10.65 -8.63 5.85
C LEU A 58 11.04 -9.89 6.64
N SER A 59 12.18 -9.87 7.34
CA SER A 59 12.64 -11.02 8.14
C SER A 59 11.69 -11.37 9.28
N ARG A 60 11.02 -10.37 9.87
CA ARG A 60 9.98 -10.60 10.89
C ARG A 60 8.78 -11.31 10.28
N LEU A 61 8.24 -10.77 9.18
CA LEU A 61 7.06 -11.31 8.50
C LEU A 61 7.32 -12.70 7.94
N GLU A 62 8.51 -12.97 7.42
CA GLU A 62 8.88 -14.30 6.92
C GLU A 62 8.76 -15.36 8.01
N ARG A 63 9.20 -15.05 9.24
CA ARG A 63 9.07 -15.99 10.37
C ARG A 63 7.62 -16.26 10.74
N TYR A 64 6.79 -15.22 10.83
CA TYR A 64 5.39 -15.37 11.26
C TYR A 64 4.48 -15.95 10.17
N HIS A 65 4.75 -15.64 8.91
CA HIS A 65 3.90 -16.03 7.78
C HIS A 65 4.45 -17.17 6.93
N LYS A 66 5.56 -17.81 7.36
CA LYS A 66 6.19 -18.93 6.63
C LYS A 66 5.19 -20.00 6.21
N ALA A 67 4.33 -20.43 7.14
CA ALA A 67 3.34 -21.47 6.86
C ALA A 67 2.29 -21.02 5.84
N SER A 68 1.86 -19.76 5.91
CA SER A 68 0.90 -19.18 4.96
C SER A 68 1.51 -18.97 3.57
N TRP A 69 2.77 -18.54 3.51
CA TRP A 69 3.53 -18.47 2.28
C TRP A 69 3.68 -19.85 1.63
N GLN A 70 4.11 -20.87 2.38
CA GLN A 70 4.25 -22.23 1.85
C GLN A 70 2.95 -22.78 1.26
N ARG A 71 1.80 -22.42 1.83
CA ARG A 71 0.47 -22.83 1.37
C ARG A 71 -0.03 -22.07 0.13
N THR A 72 0.30 -20.79 -0.02
CA THR A 72 -0.36 -19.89 -0.99
C THR A 72 0.57 -19.33 -2.06
N ARG A 73 1.87 -19.68 -2.01
CA ARG A 73 2.85 -19.26 -3.00
C ARG A 73 2.61 -19.90 -4.36
N LYS A 74 2.93 -19.15 -5.41
CA LYS A 74 3.07 -19.70 -6.76
C LYS A 74 4.29 -20.64 -6.83
N PRO A 75 4.37 -21.54 -7.83
CA PRO A 75 5.55 -22.39 -8.01
C PRO A 75 6.84 -21.56 -8.07
N ARG A 76 7.84 -21.95 -7.28
CA ARG A 76 9.15 -21.28 -7.17
C ARG A 76 9.10 -19.81 -6.72
N GLU A 77 7.96 -19.32 -6.21
CA GLU A 77 7.85 -17.97 -5.66
C GLU A 77 8.53 -17.90 -4.29
N SER A 78 9.51 -17.01 -4.16
CA SER A 78 10.19 -16.67 -2.90
C SER A 78 9.29 -15.77 -2.02
N PHE A 79 9.63 -15.63 -0.75
CA PHE A 79 8.77 -14.93 0.22
C PHE A 79 8.55 -13.45 -0.14
N LEU A 80 9.59 -12.72 -0.55
CA LEU A 80 9.47 -11.29 -0.89
C LEU A 80 8.54 -11.03 -2.09
N PRO A 81 8.67 -11.72 -3.26
CA PRO A 81 7.70 -11.59 -4.34
C PRO A 81 6.27 -11.95 -3.95
N TRP A 82 6.08 -12.99 -3.12
CA TRP A 82 4.77 -13.35 -2.58
C TRP A 82 4.18 -12.22 -1.73
N LEU A 83 4.98 -11.65 -0.82
CA LEU A 83 4.57 -10.58 0.07
C LEU A 83 4.25 -9.29 -0.70
N ASN A 84 5.10 -8.90 -1.65
CA ASN A 84 4.87 -7.75 -2.53
C ASN A 84 3.56 -7.90 -3.30
N ARG A 85 3.31 -9.06 -3.91
CA ARG A 85 2.08 -9.32 -4.66
C ARG A 85 0.83 -9.16 -3.79
N LEU A 86 0.86 -9.68 -2.57
CA LEU A 86 -0.28 -9.54 -1.65
C LEU A 86 -0.42 -8.11 -1.13
N ALA A 87 0.70 -7.43 -0.81
CA ALA A 87 0.67 -6.05 -0.35
C ALA A 87 0.13 -5.10 -1.43
N SER A 88 0.59 -5.23 -2.68
CA SER A 88 0.05 -4.49 -3.83
C SER A 88 -1.43 -4.80 -4.08
N ALA A 89 -1.86 -6.05 -3.88
CA ALA A 89 -3.27 -6.40 -3.98
C ALA A 89 -4.11 -5.78 -2.86
N ALA A 90 -3.57 -5.70 -1.64
CA ALA A 90 -4.24 -5.07 -0.51
C ALA A 90 -4.44 -3.57 -0.73
N LEU A 91 -3.44 -2.87 -1.28
CA LEU A 91 -3.55 -1.42 -1.57
C LEU A 91 -4.60 -1.08 -2.64
N ARG A 92 -5.03 -2.05 -3.45
CA ARG A 92 -6.13 -1.88 -4.41
C ARG A 92 -7.50 -1.99 -3.76
N THR A 93 -7.59 -2.42 -2.50
CA THR A 93 -8.84 -2.47 -1.74
C THR A 93 -9.07 -1.17 -0.98
N SER A 94 -10.29 -0.98 -0.50
CA SER A 94 -10.60 0.15 0.38
C SER A 94 -9.96 -0.07 1.76
N PRO A 95 -9.39 0.99 2.37
CA PRO A 95 -8.82 0.88 3.70
C PRO A 95 -9.94 0.65 4.72
N ILE A 96 -9.66 -0.16 5.74
CA ILE A 96 -10.57 -0.34 6.88
C ILE A 96 -10.54 0.93 7.74
N HIS A 97 -9.34 1.31 8.20
CA HIS A 97 -9.07 2.49 9.01
C HIS A 97 -7.55 2.69 9.16
N GLY A 98 -7.05 3.93 9.13
CA GLY A 98 -5.67 4.27 9.50
C GLY A 98 -4.58 3.47 8.78
N GLY A 99 -4.63 3.38 7.44
CA GLY A 99 -3.63 2.65 6.64
C GLY A 99 -3.73 1.11 6.73
N ARG A 100 -4.81 0.57 7.29
CA ARG A 100 -5.08 -0.87 7.34
C ARG A 100 -5.93 -1.34 6.17
N TYR A 101 -5.54 -2.44 5.55
CA TYR A 101 -6.19 -3.00 4.37
C TYR A 101 -6.50 -4.47 4.58
N ALA A 102 -7.73 -4.87 4.31
CA ALA A 102 -8.14 -6.26 4.38
C ALA A 102 -7.88 -6.98 3.04
N LEU A 103 -7.31 -8.16 3.16
CA LEU A 103 -7.41 -9.23 2.17
C LEU A 103 -7.93 -10.50 2.88
N PRO A 104 -8.54 -11.46 2.16
CA PRO A 104 -8.98 -12.71 2.79
C PRO A 104 -7.88 -13.37 3.63
N GLY A 105 -8.12 -13.50 4.94
CA GLY A 105 -7.19 -14.08 5.91
C GLY A 105 -6.05 -13.17 6.39
N PHE A 106 -5.93 -11.93 5.91
CA PHE A 106 -4.85 -11.02 6.25
C PHE A 106 -5.30 -9.56 6.38
N VAL A 107 -4.70 -8.84 7.33
CA VAL A 107 -4.76 -7.38 7.39
C VAL A 107 -3.36 -6.83 7.23
N PHE A 108 -3.16 -6.04 6.19
CA PHE A 108 -1.92 -5.34 5.91
C PHE A 108 -1.98 -3.96 6.56
N VAL A 109 -0.90 -3.57 7.22
CA VAL A 109 -0.76 -2.27 7.88
C VAL A 109 0.33 -1.49 7.16
N PHE A 110 -0.04 -0.34 6.60
CA PHE A 110 0.88 0.56 5.93
C PHE A 110 1.02 1.88 6.67
N ASP A 111 2.24 2.40 6.66
CA ASP A 111 2.53 3.81 6.89
C ASP A 111 2.47 4.52 5.53
N GLU A 112 1.54 5.46 5.40
CA GLU A 112 1.19 6.13 4.15
C GLU A 112 1.62 7.61 4.13
N ASP A 113 2.33 8.07 5.15
CA ASP A 113 2.79 9.46 5.23
C ASP A 113 3.94 9.76 4.26
N GLY A 114 4.60 8.70 3.77
CA GLY A 114 5.66 8.79 2.78
C GLY A 114 5.17 8.99 1.33
N VAL A 115 6.15 9.00 0.43
CA VAL A 115 5.91 9.08 -1.02
C VAL A 115 5.26 7.80 -1.54
N VAL A 116 5.72 6.65 -1.05
CA VAL A 116 5.17 5.32 -1.31
C VAL A 116 4.69 4.70 0.00
N PRO A 117 3.68 3.83 -0.03
CA PRO A 117 3.19 3.16 1.16
C PRO A 117 4.26 2.20 1.68
N LYS A 118 4.56 2.29 2.97
CA LYS A 118 5.53 1.45 3.65
C LYS A 118 4.81 0.35 4.41
N LEU A 119 5.11 -0.91 4.12
CA LEU A 119 4.56 -2.03 4.87
C LEU A 119 5.15 -2.07 6.28
N VAL A 120 4.31 -1.88 7.28
CA VAL A 120 4.69 -1.89 8.69
C VAL A 120 4.43 -3.26 9.31
N ASP A 121 3.30 -3.89 8.97
CA ASP A 121 2.95 -5.19 9.52
C ASP A 121 1.91 -5.97 8.68
N VAL A 122 1.80 -7.27 8.96
CA VAL A 122 0.74 -8.12 8.41
C VAL A 122 0.18 -8.97 9.54
N VAL A 123 -1.10 -8.79 9.83
CA VAL A 123 -1.83 -9.56 10.85
C VAL A 123 -2.62 -10.66 10.16
N GLN A 124 -2.38 -11.92 10.51
CA GLN A 124 -3.22 -13.01 10.02
C GLN A 124 -4.56 -12.99 10.77
N GLN A 125 -5.65 -12.78 10.04
CA GLN A 125 -6.97 -12.94 10.62
C GLN A 125 -7.34 -14.41 10.61
N ARG A 126 -7.59 -14.97 11.79
CA ARG A 126 -8.35 -16.22 11.92
C ARG A 126 -9.79 -15.90 11.52
N GLN A 127 -10.13 -16.03 10.24
CA GLN A 127 -11.53 -16.12 9.87
C GLN A 127 -12.07 -17.41 10.49
N TYR A 128 -12.82 -17.26 11.58
CA TYR A 128 -13.81 -18.24 11.97
C TYR A 128 -14.88 -18.18 10.88
N VAL A 129 -14.86 -19.16 9.98
CA VAL A 129 -16.02 -19.44 9.12
C VAL A 129 -17.03 -20.10 10.06
N PRO A 130 -18.20 -19.48 10.33
CA PRO A 130 -19.24 -20.13 11.10
C PRO A 130 -19.74 -21.42 10.41
#